data_AF-A0A7S3E5K2-F1
#
_entry.id   AF-A0A7S3E5K2-F1
#
_cell.length_a   1.000
_cell.length_b   1.000
_cell.length_c   1.000
_cell.angle_alpha   90.00
_cell.angle_beta   90.00
_cell.angle_gamma   90.00
#
_symmetry.space_group_name_H-M   'P 1'
#
loop_
_entity.id
_entity.type
_entity.pdbx_description
1 polymer ?
#
loop_
_entity_poly.entity_id
_entity_poly.type
_entity_poly.pdbx_seq_one_letter_code
_entity_poly.pdbx_strand_id
1 'polypeptide(L)'
;DQYIEYDTLKTVVKALAETELVMPERNVNSYTTSLTCQGQDSNFAGKLGTKDVTQEDFFKAIDRDVQKIGNFTANQVKQSKQKLSTLERDVDVAVNNEGSGVSLQSLELRAKEIGDTFLDLEKYINVN
;
A
#
# COMPACT_ATOMS: atom_id res chain seq x y z
N ASP A 1 -5.14 9.15 -2.60
CA ASP A 1 -3.69 8.84 -2.66
C ASP A 1 -3.21 7.75 -1.71
N GLN A 2 -3.94 7.33 -0.66
CA GLN A 2 -3.48 6.29 0.27
C GLN A 2 -3.90 4.86 -0.10
N TYR A 3 -4.88 4.70 -0.99
CA TYR A 3 -5.41 3.39 -1.42
C TYR A 3 -4.42 2.56 -2.24
N ILE A 4 -4.67 1.24 -2.32
CA ILE A 4 -4.01 0.32 -3.24
C ILE A 4 -4.18 0.80 -4.68
N GLU A 5 -3.08 0.82 -5.43
CA GLU A 5 -3.07 1.23 -6.83
C GLU A 5 -3.40 0.02 -7.73
N TYR A 6 -4.64 -0.48 -7.68
CA TYR A 6 -5.04 -1.68 -8.43
C TYR A 6 -4.82 -1.57 -9.94
N ASP A 7 -4.95 -0.37 -10.52
CA ASP A 7 -4.73 -0.17 -11.96
C ASP A 7 -3.25 -0.32 -12.35
N THR A 8 -2.31 0.09 -11.48
CA THR A 8 -0.88 -0.07 -11.72
C THR A 8 -0.49 -1.55 -11.61
N LEU A 9 -0.99 -2.24 -10.57
CA LEU A 9 -0.81 -3.69 -10.41
C LEU A 9 -1.39 -4.48 -11.59
N LYS A 10 -2.59 -4.13 -12.05
CA LYS A 10 -3.22 -4.74 -13.23
C LYS A 10 -2.39 -4.54 -14.50
N THR A 11 -1.78 -3.37 -14.65
CA THR A 11 -0.91 -3.07 -15.81
C THR A 11 0.36 -3.93 -15.77
N VAL A 12 0.97 -4.09 -14.59
CA VAL A 12 2.12 -4.99 -14.38
C VAL A 12 1.77 -6.44 -14.70
N VAL A 13 0.61 -6.92 -14.23
CA VAL A 13 0.16 -8.31 -14.51
C VAL A 13 -0.07 -8.53 -16.00
N LYS A 14 -0.68 -7.56 -16.71
CA LYS A 14 -0.87 -7.67 -18.16
C LYS A 14 0.47 -7.69 -18.91
N ALA A 15 1.41 -6.84 -18.52
CA ALA A 15 2.74 -6.82 -19.11
C ALA A 15 3.47 -8.16 -18.89
N LEU A 16 3.35 -8.76 -17.71
CA LEU A 16 3.90 -10.10 -17.40
C LEU A 16 3.27 -11.21 -18.23
N ALA A 17 1.94 -11.19 -18.41
CA ALA A 17 1.25 -12.18 -19.21
C ALA A 17 1.64 -12.10 -20.69
N GLU A 18 1.86 -10.89 -21.21
CA GLU A 18 2.32 -10.67 -22.58
C GLU A 18 3.77 -11.15 -22.80
N THR A 19 4.67 -10.98 -21.83
CA THR A 19 6.05 -11.49 -21.92
C THR A 19 6.14 -13.01 -21.78
N GLU A 20 5.33 -13.65 -20.92
CA GLU A 20 5.31 -15.12 -20.80
C GLU A 20 4.80 -15.81 -22.08
N LEU A 21 3.81 -15.22 -22.77
CA LEU A 21 3.27 -15.73 -24.04
C LEU A 21 4.27 -15.65 -25.22
N VAL A 22 5.30 -14.81 -25.11
CA VAL A 22 6.28 -14.57 -26.19
C VAL A 22 7.56 -15.40 -26.01
N MET A 23 7.68 -16.23 -24.95
CA MET A 23 8.85 -17.11 -24.82
C MET A 23 8.93 -18.07 -26.02
N PRO A 24 9.99 -17.99 -26.85
CA PRO A 24 10.17 -18.93 -27.95
C PRO A 24 10.47 -20.31 -27.36
N GLU A 25 9.77 -21.35 -27.84
CA GLU A 25 10.05 -22.74 -27.50
C GLU A 25 11.55 -23.01 -27.67
N ARG A 26 12.24 -23.33 -26.57
CA ARG A 26 13.66 -23.66 -26.60
C ARG A 26 13.82 -24.99 -27.34
N ASN A 27 14.31 -24.92 -28.58
CA ASN A 27 14.62 -26.10 -29.38
C ASN A 27 15.79 -26.88 -28.72
N VAL A 28 15.47 -28.03 -28.13
CA VAL A 28 16.39 -28.83 -27.30
C VAL A 28 17.42 -29.61 -28.15
N ASN A 29 17.30 -29.61 -29.47
CA ASN A 29 18.09 -30.49 -30.36
C ASN A 29 19.49 -29.94 -30.75
N SER A 30 19.93 -28.81 -30.22
CA SER A 30 21.19 -28.15 -30.61
C SER A 30 22.13 -27.84 -29.44
N TYR A 31 22.23 -28.72 -28.44
CA TYR A 31 23.23 -28.59 -27.38
C TYR A 31 24.46 -29.47 -27.66
N THR A 32 25.41 -28.94 -28.43
CA THR A 32 26.82 -29.31 -28.32
C THR A 32 27.38 -28.64 -27.06
N THR A 33 27.65 -29.44 -26.03
CA THR A 33 28.30 -28.99 -24.79
C THR A 33 29.75 -28.57 -25.07
N SER A 34 29.98 -27.27 -25.24
CA SER A 34 31.31 -26.67 -25.18
C SER A 34 31.41 -25.80 -23.94
N LEU A 35 32.41 -26.05 -23.09
CA LEU A 35 32.72 -25.34 -21.83
C LEU A 35 33.19 -23.89 -22.02
N THR A 36 32.88 -23.28 -23.16
CA THR A 36 32.96 -21.84 -23.35
C THR A 36 31.55 -21.31 -23.18
N CYS A 37 31.31 -20.55 -22.11
CA CYS A 37 30.20 -19.61 -22.08
C CYS A 37 30.40 -18.60 -23.22
N GLN A 38 30.09 -18.99 -24.44
CA GLN A 38 29.68 -18.04 -25.45
C GLN A 38 28.36 -17.53 -24.91
N GLY A 39 28.41 -16.34 -24.31
CA GLY A 39 27.21 -15.59 -23.99
C GLY A 39 26.34 -15.69 -25.23
N GLN A 40 25.17 -16.32 -25.09
CA GLN A 40 24.19 -16.28 -26.16
C GLN A 40 24.15 -14.84 -26.63
N ASP A 41 24.26 -14.63 -27.94
CA ASP A 41 24.11 -13.32 -28.54
C ASP A 41 22.78 -12.78 -28.06
N SER A 42 22.91 -12.05 -26.97
CA SER A 42 21.88 -11.27 -26.40
C SER A 42 21.59 -10.31 -27.54
N ASN A 43 20.36 -10.32 -28.03
CA ASN A 43 19.81 -9.17 -28.75
C ASN A 43 19.72 -7.92 -27.83
N PHE A 44 20.65 -7.82 -26.87
CA PHE A 44 21.06 -6.77 -25.96
C PHE A 44 22.19 -5.94 -26.61
N ALA A 45 22.31 -5.98 -27.93
CA ALA A 45 22.94 -4.91 -28.68
C ALA A 45 21.89 -3.80 -28.91
N GLY A 46 21.74 -2.93 -27.91
CA GLY A 46 21.25 -1.55 -28.15
C GLY A 46 19.76 -1.34 -28.39
N LYS A 47 18.89 -2.35 -28.24
CA LYS A 47 17.46 -2.06 -28.03
C LYS A 47 17.22 -1.79 -26.56
N LEU A 48 17.24 -0.50 -26.21
CA LEU A 48 16.60 0.07 -25.03
C LEU A 48 15.06 -0.11 -25.12
N GLY A 49 14.61 -1.34 -25.37
CA GLY A 49 13.23 -1.68 -25.68
C GLY A 49 12.65 -2.42 -24.50
N THR A 50 11.83 -1.70 -23.73
CA THR A 50 10.98 -2.16 -22.63
C THR A 50 11.74 -2.86 -21.50
N LYS A 51 11.87 -2.16 -20.37
CA LYS A 51 12.27 -2.73 -19.09
C LYS A 51 11.52 -4.05 -18.89
N ASP A 52 12.22 -5.19 -18.90
CA ASP A 52 11.60 -6.50 -18.68
C ASP A 52 10.89 -6.43 -17.33
N VAL A 53 9.55 -6.36 -17.37
CA VAL A 53 8.74 -6.36 -16.16
C VAL A 53 8.86 -7.76 -15.61
N THR A 54 9.42 -7.88 -14.40
CA THR A 54 9.64 -9.18 -13.75
C THR A 54 8.60 -9.42 -12.67
N GLN A 55 8.39 -10.67 -12.28
CA GLN A 55 7.54 -11.01 -11.13
C GLN A 55 8.03 -10.30 -9.86
N GLU A 56 9.33 -10.03 -9.73
CA GLU A 56 9.91 -9.26 -8.64
C GLU A 56 9.39 -7.82 -8.57
N ASP A 57 9.16 -7.17 -9.73
CA ASP A 57 8.62 -5.81 -9.79
C ASP A 57 7.16 -5.76 -9.30
N PHE A 58 6.39 -6.81 -9.55
CA PHE A 58 5.02 -6.95 -9.03
C PHE A 58 5.00 -7.06 -7.50
N PHE A 59 5.83 -7.93 -6.93
CA PHE A 59 5.91 -8.09 -5.46
C PHE A 59 6.42 -6.81 -4.79
N LYS A 60 7.41 -6.13 -5.38
CA LYS A 60 7.87 -4.81 -4.89
C LYS A 60 6.76 -3.76 -4.88
N ALA A 61 5.90 -3.75 -5.90
CA ALA A 61 4.76 -2.83 -5.95
C ALA A 61 3.73 -3.14 -4.85
N ILE A 62 3.40 -4.41 -4.62
CA ILE A 62 2.52 -4.84 -3.53
C ILE A 62 3.11 -4.48 -2.17
N ASP A 63 4.38 -4.81 -1.92
CA ASP A 63 5.02 -4.51 -0.64
C ASP A 63 5.03 -3.01 -0.34
N ARG A 64 5.22 -2.17 -1.36
CA ARG A 64 5.15 -0.72 -1.23
C ARG A 64 3.74 -0.27 -0.82
N ASP A 65 2.71 -0.80 -1.46
CA ASP A 65 1.32 -0.44 -1.18
C ASP A 65 0.88 -0.92 0.21
N VAL A 66 1.28 -2.13 0.60
CA VAL A 66 1.04 -2.66 1.95
C VAL A 66 1.74 -1.81 3.01
N GLN A 67 3.00 -1.44 2.81
CA GLN A 67 3.72 -0.55 3.75
C GLN A 67 3.08 0.83 3.84
N LYS A 68 2.64 1.39 2.71
CA LYS A 68 1.95 2.68 2.63
C LYS A 68 0.66 2.66 3.45
N ILE A 69 -0.17 1.63 3.26
CA ILE A 69 -1.43 1.43 4.01
C ILE A 69 -1.14 1.20 5.49
N GLY A 70 -0.16 0.35 5.81
CA GLY A 70 0.24 0.08 7.19
C GLY A 70 0.67 1.34 7.93
N ASN A 71 1.52 2.17 7.31
CA ASN A 71 1.98 3.43 7.88
C ASN A 71 0.84 4.44 8.07
N PHE A 72 -0.07 4.52 7.11
CA PHE A 72 -1.24 5.40 7.21
C PHE A 72 -2.18 4.98 8.32
N THR A 73 -2.55 3.71 8.38
CA THR A 73 -3.43 3.16 9.41
C THR A 73 -2.80 3.33 10.79
N ALA A 74 -1.50 3.04 10.94
CA ALA A 74 -0.79 3.25 12.20
C ALA A 74 -0.80 4.72 12.64
N ASN A 75 -0.59 5.66 11.71
CA ASN A 75 -0.65 7.09 12.00
C ASN A 75 -2.07 7.53 12.40
N GLN A 76 -3.09 7.08 11.68
CA GLN A 76 -4.49 7.40 12.01
C GLN A 76 -4.90 6.84 13.38
N VAL A 77 -4.56 5.59 13.69
CA VAL A 77 -4.81 5.01 15.02
C VAL A 77 -4.10 5.80 16.11
N LYS A 78 -2.85 6.21 15.88
CA LYS A 78 -2.10 7.04 16.84
C LYS A 78 -2.79 8.38 17.08
N GLN A 79 -3.23 9.06 16.03
CA GLN A 79 -3.93 10.33 16.13
C GLN A 79 -5.28 10.18 16.86
N SER A 80 -6.06 9.16 16.53
CA SER A 80 -7.33 8.88 17.20
C SER A 80 -7.13 8.61 18.69
N LYS A 81 -6.11 7.81 19.07
CA LYS A 81 -5.77 7.59 20.49
C LYS A 81 -5.39 8.87 21.22
N GLN A 82 -4.63 9.77 20.58
CA GLN A 82 -4.26 11.06 21.16
C GLN A 82 -5.48 11.96 21.35
N LYS A 83 -6.36 12.04 20.36
CA LYS A 83 -7.62 12.80 20.45
C LYS A 83 -8.51 12.26 21.57
N LEU A 84 -8.61 10.94 21.68
CA LEU A 84 -9.42 10.26 22.70
C LEU A 84 -8.87 10.51 24.12
N SER A 85 -7.55 10.39 24.32
CA SER A 85 -6.92 10.72 25.61
C SER A 85 -7.09 12.19 26.01
N THR A 86 -7.07 13.10 25.03
CA THR A 86 -7.33 14.53 25.29
C THR A 86 -8.79 14.75 25.66
N LEU A 87 -9.72 14.08 24.97
CA LEU A 87 -11.15 14.13 25.25
C LEU A 87 -11.46 13.59 26.65
N GLU A 88 -10.91 12.44 27.03
CA GLU A 88 -11.07 11.87 28.38
C GLU A 88 -10.64 12.86 29.46
N ARG A 89 -9.48 13.49 29.28
CA ARG A 89 -9.00 14.52 30.22
C ARG A 89 -9.92 15.73 30.29
N ASP A 90 -10.43 16.19 29.14
CA ASP A 90 -11.34 17.34 29.09
C ASP A 90 -12.70 17.00 29.74
N VAL A 91 -13.18 15.77 29.59
CA VAL A 91 -14.39 15.26 30.27
C VAL A 91 -14.16 15.19 31.78
N ASP A 92 -13.04 14.65 32.24
CA ASP A 92 -12.72 14.59 33.67
C ASP A 92 -12.65 15.98 34.30
N VAL A 93 -12.07 16.96 33.60
CA VAL A 93 -12.02 18.36 34.07
C VAL A 93 -13.43 18.99 34.09
N ALA A 94 -14.26 18.71 33.10
CA ALA A 94 -15.63 19.23 33.02
C ALA A 94 -16.57 18.62 34.07
N VAL A 95 -16.39 17.34 34.41
CA VAL A 95 -17.20 16.65 35.43
C VAL A 95 -16.77 17.04 36.85
N ASN A 96 -15.47 17.19 37.10
CA ASN A 96 -14.95 17.49 38.44
C ASN A 96 -14.95 19.00 38.79
N ASN A 97 -14.92 19.89 37.80
CA ASN A 97 -15.05 21.34 38.02
C ASN A 97 -16.42 21.83 37.56
N GLU A 98 -17.37 21.90 38.48
CA GLU A 98 -18.65 22.61 38.32
C GLU A 98 -18.38 24.10 38.04
N GLY A 99 -18.17 24.47 36.78
CA GLY A 99 -17.80 25.83 36.37
C GLY A 99 -16.80 25.92 35.23
N SER A 100 -16.27 24.79 34.75
CA SER A 100 -15.55 24.72 33.48
C SER A 100 -16.48 25.21 32.35
N GLY A 101 -16.19 26.36 31.74
CA GLY A 101 -16.94 26.92 30.60
C GLY A 101 -16.91 26.06 29.33
N VAL A 102 -16.49 24.80 29.42
CA VAL A 102 -16.54 23.81 28.35
C VAL A 102 -17.94 23.21 28.32
N SER A 103 -18.72 23.55 27.28
CA SER A 103 -20.07 23.00 27.14
C SER A 103 -20.01 21.49 26.90
N LEU A 104 -20.87 20.75 27.60
CA LEU A 104 -21.04 19.30 27.40
C LEU A 104 -21.32 18.96 25.92
N GLN A 105 -22.08 19.81 25.23
CA GLN A 105 -22.36 19.67 23.80
C GLN A 105 -21.09 19.70 22.93
N SER A 106 -20.10 20.52 23.28
CA SER A 106 -18.83 20.57 22.54
C SER A 106 -17.96 19.32 22.75
N LEU A 107 -18.11 18.64 23.89
CA LEU A 107 -17.43 17.38 24.17
C LEU A 107 -18.12 16.23 23.43
N GLU A 108 -19.45 16.22 23.42
CA GLU A 108 -20.25 15.24 22.69
C GLU A 108 -20.01 15.32 21.17
N LEU A 109 -19.95 16.53 20.61
CA LEU A 109 -19.64 16.71 19.18
C LEU A 109 -18.23 16.18 18.85
N ARG A 110 -17.23 16.50 19.68
CA ARG A 110 -15.86 15.99 19.51
C ARG A 110 -15.78 14.46 19.64
N ALA A 111 -16.53 13.87 20.56
CA ALA A 111 -16.62 12.41 20.70
C ALA A 111 -17.19 11.78 19.41
N LYS A 112 -18.26 12.37 18.86
CA LYS A 112 -18.87 11.92 17.61
C LYS A 112 -17.91 12.04 16.43
N GLU A 113 -17.20 13.15 16.30
CA GLU A 113 -16.19 13.33 15.25
C GLU A 113 -15.08 12.27 15.32
N ILE A 114 -14.60 11.92 16.52
CA ILE A 114 -13.62 10.84 16.70
C ILE A 114 -14.21 9.50 16.26
N GLY A 115 -15.48 9.23 16.61
CA GLY A 115 -16.22 8.04 16.18
C GLY A 115 -16.37 7.93 14.66
N ASP A 116 -16.80 9.02 14.01
CA ASP A 116 -16.93 9.08 12.55
C ASP A 116 -15.57 8.87 11.86
N THR A 117 -14.49 9.46 12.40
CA THR A 117 -13.13 9.26 11.89
C THR A 117 -12.68 7.79 12.00
N PHE A 118 -13.12 7.07 13.05
CA PHE A 118 -12.82 5.66 13.22
C PHE A 118 -13.61 4.79 12.24
N LEU A 119 -14.88 5.13 11.99
CA LEU A 119 -15.73 4.43 11.02
C LEU A 119 -15.20 4.60 9.58
N ASP A 120 -14.70 5.79 9.24
CA ASP A 120 -14.02 6.03 7.97
C ASP A 120 -12.72 5.21 7.85
N LEU A 121 -11.97 5.06 8.95
CA LEU A 121 -10.77 4.22 8.97
C LEU A 121 -11.12 2.73 8.78
N GLU A 122 -12.18 2.24 9.43
CA GLU A 122 -12.66 0.87 9.25
C GLU A 122 -13.09 0.62 7.80
N LYS A 123 -13.86 1.55 7.22
CA LYS A 123 -14.25 1.48 5.81
C LYS A 123 -13.02 1.49 4.90
N TYR A 124 -12.03 2.32 5.20
CA TYR A 124 -10.77 2.37 4.46
C TYR A 124 -10.04 1.02 4.52
N ILE A 125 -9.93 0.40 5.69
CA ILE A 125 -9.31 -0.93 5.84
C ILE A 125 -10.09 -1.99 5.06
N ASN A 126 -11.42 -1.93 5.04
CA ASN A 126 -12.24 -2.93 4.33
C ASN A 126 -12.20 -2.78 2.80
N VAL A 127 -11.93 -1.58 2.29
CA VAL A 127 -11.87 -1.31 0.84
C VAL A 127 -10.53 -1.70 0.23
N ASN A 128 -9.45 -1.61 1.02
CA ASN A 128 -8.11 -2.03 0.60
C ASN A 128 -7.90 -3.52 0.83
#